data_AF-A0A9D2SPI3-F1
#
_entry.id   AF-A0A9D2SPI3-F1
#
_cell.length_a   1.000
_cell.length_b   1.000
_cell.length_c   1.000
_cell.angle_alpha   90.00
_cell.angle_beta   90.00
_cell.angle_gamma   90.00
#
_symmetry.space_group_name_H-M   'P 1'
#
loop_
_entity.id
_entity.type
_entity.pdbx_description
1 polymer ?
#
loop_
_entity_poly.entity_id
_entity_poly.type
_entity_poly.pdbx_seq_one_letter_code
_entity_poly.pdbx_strand_id
1 'polypeptide(L)'
;MSGKENGQLLKENEVFFKRVEERLKEMTEAQKDEWILTQARLLMQEEQEDFLKTLSGRKKLRYMPEEEEIEEFCRKVEDGEIVLEYETHYYEFDDDGRYMDDWKIWHNDPDGAMLFLDRVFMGCHELLRLGEHETAAGVLDRVCRLEFQIVEAEDSEDGPEEDVFSIVDAAKEGMLSMKRKDIGLDWLIAEAGCAGAGRAAAGDIRHTARRLKEILEHEMCEGINPEALLGKGFPEGIFSEMSTLLEKEIAEGRAEFDRRFSGQDYSREMHMAQETLRRKRELASNIRYRCMQPSPLQQTEGGLADIWEQVGELADQVAYRRSSNDKWQTEEIVKLCRSLLDRDGLGQEDWKLRKQVLADMAAHGYYSSLDFYEAFSALSERLCTKPEEYLEYAEILEKSNSSDNRRKAAYLYLQYGKGDKYAAWREQNLWKSGKEYGELIAYYEEHGRTDDARRVAEQCLKNCRDDLTDAFIFLLRDARKNNETEKYQKLYASAKRRKGADFTRIYLALETGR
;
A
#
# COMPACT_ATOMS: atom_id res chain seq x y z
N MET A 1 -17.55 6.95 -6.24
CA MET A 1 -18.73 7.80 -6.00
C MET A 1 -18.63 8.34 -4.58
N SER A 2 -18.85 9.63 -4.37
CA SER A 2 -18.67 10.25 -3.06
C SER A 2 -19.82 9.88 -2.12
N GLY A 3 -19.58 9.78 -0.81
CA GLY A 3 -20.60 9.40 0.18
C GLY A 3 -21.84 10.31 0.21
N LYS A 4 -21.76 11.53 -0.36
CA LYS A 4 -22.91 12.44 -0.49
C LYS A 4 -23.84 12.06 -1.65
N GLU A 5 -23.30 11.57 -2.76
CA GLU A 5 -24.09 11.12 -3.92
C GLU A 5 -24.88 9.84 -3.59
N ASN A 6 -24.26 8.88 -2.90
CA ASN A 6 -24.95 7.68 -2.42
C ASN A 6 -26.07 7.99 -1.42
N GLY A 7 -25.85 8.93 -0.50
CA GLY A 7 -26.87 9.32 0.48
C GLY A 7 -28.07 10.04 -0.12
N GLN A 8 -27.88 10.70 -1.27
CA GLN A 8 -28.97 11.32 -2.03
C GLN A 8 -29.73 10.29 -2.87
N LEU A 9 -29.03 9.37 -3.54
CA LEU A 9 -29.64 8.26 -4.28
C LEU A 9 -30.49 7.36 -3.38
N LEU A 10 -30.03 7.05 -2.17
CA LEU A 10 -30.78 6.23 -1.20
C LEU A 10 -32.10 6.90 -0.79
N LYS A 11 -32.10 8.22 -0.56
CA LYS A 11 -33.32 8.98 -0.24
C LYS A 11 -34.28 9.06 -1.43
N GLU A 12 -33.75 9.21 -2.64
CA GLU A 12 -34.56 9.21 -3.86
C GLU A 12 -35.20 7.84 -4.12
N ASN A 13 -34.46 6.75 -3.87
CA ASN A 13 -34.96 5.38 -3.95
C ASN A 13 -36.04 5.07 -2.90
N GLU A 14 -35.87 5.50 -1.64
CA GLU A 14 -36.90 5.35 -0.62
C GLU A 14 -38.21 6.09 -0.98
N VAL A 15 -38.10 7.29 -1.55
CA VAL A 15 -39.25 8.05 -2.04
C VAL A 15 -39.92 7.32 -3.21
N PHE A 16 -39.14 6.74 -4.12
CA PHE A 16 -39.65 5.94 -5.22
C PHE A 16 -40.41 4.70 -4.71
N PHE A 17 -39.80 3.90 -3.83
CA PHE A 17 -40.45 2.69 -3.29
C PHE A 17 -41.75 3.03 -2.54
N LYS A 18 -41.77 4.11 -1.74
CA LYS A 18 -43.01 4.58 -1.10
C LYS A 18 -44.09 4.94 -2.10
N ARG A 19 -43.75 5.63 -3.19
CA ARG A 19 -44.70 5.96 -4.26
C ARG A 19 -45.22 4.71 -4.97
N VAL A 20 -44.36 3.72 -5.19
CA VAL A 20 -44.78 2.42 -5.75
C VAL A 20 -45.73 1.72 -4.79
N GLU A 21 -45.42 1.67 -3.49
CA GLU A 21 -46.31 1.08 -2.48
C GLU A 21 -47.67 1.79 -2.39
N GLU A 22 -47.69 3.12 -2.39
CA GLU A 22 -48.91 3.92 -2.41
C GLU A 22 -49.74 3.58 -3.66
N ARG A 23 -49.09 3.52 -4.82
CA ARG A 23 -49.76 3.17 -6.07
C ARG A 23 -50.32 1.75 -6.06
N LEU A 24 -49.56 0.78 -5.53
CA LEU A 24 -50.01 -0.60 -5.38
C LEU A 24 -51.17 -0.74 -4.37
N LYS A 25 -51.26 0.15 -3.36
CA LYS A 25 -52.40 0.17 -2.42
C LYS A 25 -53.68 0.72 -3.05
N GLU A 26 -53.56 1.62 -4.03
CA GLU A 26 -54.71 2.17 -4.78
C GLU A 26 -55.26 1.21 -5.85
N MET A 27 -54.44 0.27 -6.32
CA MET A 27 -54.83 -0.68 -7.37
C MET A 27 -55.73 -1.78 -6.84
N THR A 28 -56.79 -2.11 -7.59
CA THR A 28 -57.60 -3.32 -7.36
C THR A 28 -56.81 -4.59 -7.70
N GLU A 29 -57.27 -5.74 -7.22
CA GLU A 29 -56.65 -7.04 -7.55
C GLU A 29 -56.59 -7.26 -9.08
N ALA A 30 -57.69 -7.01 -9.80
CA ALA A 30 -57.72 -7.12 -11.26
C ALA A 30 -56.72 -6.20 -11.96
N GLN A 31 -56.47 -4.99 -11.44
CA GLN A 31 -55.47 -4.08 -11.98
C GLN A 31 -54.04 -4.58 -11.72
N LYS A 32 -53.80 -5.23 -10.58
CA LYS A 32 -52.51 -5.86 -10.27
C LYS A 32 -52.27 -7.05 -11.19
N ASP A 33 -53.26 -7.91 -11.37
CA ASP A 33 -53.18 -9.06 -12.28
C ASP A 33 -52.92 -8.62 -13.72
N GLU A 34 -53.65 -7.62 -14.22
CA GLU A 34 -53.45 -7.07 -15.56
C GLU A 34 -52.05 -6.46 -15.72
N TRP A 35 -51.56 -5.75 -14.71
CA TRP A 35 -50.21 -5.19 -14.74
C TRP A 35 -49.13 -6.28 -14.75
N ILE A 36 -49.22 -7.30 -13.89
CA ILE A 36 -48.29 -8.44 -13.85
C ILE A 36 -48.31 -9.20 -15.18
N LEU A 37 -49.49 -9.49 -15.74
CA LEU A 37 -49.63 -10.16 -17.03
C LEU A 37 -49.07 -9.31 -18.18
N THR A 38 -49.19 -7.99 -18.10
CA THR A 38 -48.57 -7.07 -19.07
C THR A 38 -47.06 -7.15 -18.99
N GLN A 39 -46.48 -7.15 -17.79
CA GLN A 39 -45.03 -7.35 -17.62
C GLN A 39 -44.58 -8.71 -18.15
N ALA A 40 -45.33 -9.78 -17.86
CA ALA A 40 -45.03 -11.12 -18.34
C ALA A 40 -45.01 -11.23 -19.88
N ARG A 41 -45.92 -10.53 -20.57
CA ARG A 41 -45.99 -10.49 -22.05
C ARG A 41 -44.82 -9.79 -22.73
N LEU A 42 -44.09 -8.94 -21.99
CA LEU A 42 -42.94 -8.22 -22.52
C LEU A 42 -41.64 -9.04 -22.42
N LEU A 43 -41.67 -10.20 -21.77
CA LEU A 43 -40.50 -11.04 -21.55
C LEU A 43 -40.16 -11.90 -22.76
N MET A 44 -38.86 -12.10 -22.98
CA MET A 44 -38.36 -13.09 -23.93
C MET A 44 -38.69 -14.50 -23.44
N GLN A 45 -38.83 -15.44 -24.36
CA GLN A 45 -39.29 -16.80 -24.05
C GLN A 45 -38.40 -17.50 -23.00
N GLU A 46 -37.09 -17.26 -23.05
CA GLU A 46 -36.10 -17.79 -22.11
C GLU A 46 -36.25 -17.25 -20.67
N GLU A 47 -36.87 -16.08 -20.48
CA GLU A 47 -37.05 -15.46 -19.17
C GLU A 47 -38.41 -15.77 -18.53
N GLN A 48 -39.34 -16.36 -19.29
CA GLN A 48 -40.72 -16.58 -18.84
C GLN A 48 -40.80 -17.60 -17.70
N GLU A 49 -39.99 -18.66 -17.75
CA GLU A 49 -39.97 -19.69 -16.70
C GLU A 49 -39.40 -19.10 -15.39
N ASP A 50 -38.30 -18.36 -15.46
CA ASP A 50 -37.75 -17.68 -14.29
C ASP A 50 -38.72 -16.63 -13.73
N PHE A 51 -39.47 -15.93 -14.58
CA PHE A 51 -40.53 -15.03 -14.12
C PHE A 51 -41.62 -15.78 -13.32
N LEU A 52 -42.09 -16.93 -13.81
CA LEU A 52 -43.04 -17.77 -13.07
C LEU A 52 -42.46 -18.26 -11.73
N LYS A 53 -41.18 -18.62 -11.71
CA LYS A 53 -40.47 -19.01 -10.49
C LYS A 53 -40.36 -17.86 -9.49
N THR A 54 -40.15 -16.61 -9.96
CA THR A 54 -40.20 -15.43 -9.07
C THR A 54 -41.60 -15.15 -8.55
N LEU A 55 -42.63 -15.30 -9.38
CA LEU A 55 -44.02 -15.08 -8.98
C LEU A 55 -44.49 -16.11 -7.94
N SER A 56 -44.00 -17.35 -8.03
CA SER A 56 -44.28 -18.41 -7.06
C SER A 56 -43.42 -18.33 -5.79
N GLY A 57 -42.46 -17.39 -5.72
CA GLY A 57 -41.53 -17.24 -4.61
C GLY A 57 -40.41 -18.28 -4.56
N ARG A 58 -40.29 -19.15 -5.57
CA ARG A 58 -39.20 -20.13 -5.68
C ARG A 58 -37.85 -19.47 -5.95
N LYS A 59 -37.85 -18.41 -6.76
CA LYS A 59 -36.67 -17.56 -7.01
C LYS A 59 -36.92 -16.15 -6.48
N LYS A 60 -35.88 -15.52 -5.93
CA LYS A 60 -35.92 -14.10 -5.55
C LYS A 60 -35.52 -13.19 -6.70
N LEU A 61 -34.56 -13.64 -7.49
CA LEU A 61 -34.00 -12.91 -8.62
C LEU A 61 -34.19 -13.74 -9.89
N ARG A 62 -34.61 -13.09 -10.98
CA ARG A 62 -34.97 -13.79 -12.22
C ARG A 62 -33.75 -14.41 -12.89
N TYR A 63 -32.66 -13.66 -13.02
CA TYR A 63 -31.48 -14.05 -13.80
C TYR A 63 -30.48 -14.92 -13.03
N MET A 64 -30.57 -14.96 -11.70
CA MET A 64 -29.65 -15.72 -10.85
C MET A 64 -29.96 -17.21 -11.00
N PRO A 65 -28.96 -18.09 -11.20
CA PRO A 65 -29.18 -19.53 -11.18
C PRO A 65 -29.77 -20.00 -9.83
N GLU A 66 -30.52 -21.09 -9.85
CA GLU A 66 -31.05 -21.75 -8.65
C GLU A 66 -29.95 -22.41 -7.83
N GLU A 67 -30.22 -22.66 -6.55
CA GLU A 67 -29.26 -23.31 -5.65
C GLU A 67 -28.83 -24.68 -6.18
N GLU A 68 -29.77 -25.46 -6.73
CA GLU A 68 -29.47 -26.75 -7.34
C GLU A 68 -28.61 -26.62 -8.60
N GLU A 69 -28.82 -25.59 -9.42
CA GLU A 69 -28.01 -25.31 -10.61
C GLU A 69 -26.59 -24.88 -10.24
N ILE A 70 -26.46 -24.06 -9.18
CA ILE A 70 -25.16 -23.64 -8.64
C ILE A 70 -24.41 -24.85 -8.08
N GLU A 71 -25.07 -25.72 -7.31
CA GLU A 71 -24.40 -26.90 -6.75
C GLU A 71 -24.02 -27.92 -7.84
N GLU A 72 -24.86 -28.11 -8.86
CA GLU A 72 -24.49 -28.92 -10.01
C GLU A 72 -23.27 -28.34 -10.75
N PHE A 73 -23.24 -27.03 -10.97
CA PHE A 73 -22.09 -26.34 -11.55
C PHE A 73 -20.82 -26.56 -10.73
N CYS A 74 -20.87 -26.34 -9.41
CA CYS A 74 -19.72 -26.53 -8.52
C CYS A 74 -19.17 -27.96 -8.59
N ARG A 75 -20.04 -28.98 -8.58
CA ARG A 75 -19.61 -30.38 -8.73
C ARG A 75 -18.92 -30.65 -10.06
N LYS A 76 -19.44 -30.10 -11.16
CA LYS A 76 -18.82 -30.27 -12.48
C LYS A 76 -17.43 -29.64 -12.56
N VAL A 77 -17.21 -28.51 -11.89
CA VAL A 77 -15.87 -27.92 -11.75
C VAL A 77 -14.95 -28.85 -10.96
N GLU A 78 -15.40 -29.36 -9.81
CA GLU A 78 -14.61 -30.26 -8.95
C GLU A 78 -14.28 -31.61 -9.62
N ASP A 79 -15.20 -32.14 -10.42
CA ASP A 79 -15.02 -33.37 -11.17
C ASP A 79 -14.16 -33.18 -12.45
N GLY A 80 -13.80 -31.93 -12.79
CA GLY A 80 -13.02 -31.59 -13.99
C GLY A 80 -13.83 -31.67 -15.28
N GLU A 81 -15.16 -31.63 -15.21
CA GLU A 81 -16.03 -31.55 -16.38
C GLU A 81 -16.09 -30.14 -16.97
N ILE A 82 -15.87 -29.12 -16.13
CA ILE A 82 -15.74 -27.71 -16.53
C ILE A 82 -14.29 -27.30 -16.32
N VAL A 83 -13.63 -26.87 -17.39
CA VAL A 83 -12.20 -26.58 -17.41
C VAL A 83 -11.91 -25.19 -17.97
N LEU A 84 -10.70 -24.70 -17.75
CA LEU A 84 -10.17 -23.57 -18.50
C LEU A 84 -9.06 -24.04 -19.42
N GLU A 85 -9.02 -23.45 -20.61
CA GLU A 85 -7.99 -23.71 -21.61
C GLU A 85 -6.82 -22.74 -21.40
N TYR A 86 -5.61 -23.28 -21.26
CA TYR A 86 -4.37 -22.53 -21.19
C TYR A 86 -3.73 -22.44 -22.56
N GLU A 87 -3.44 -21.22 -23.00
CA GLU A 87 -2.86 -20.96 -24.30
C GLU A 87 -1.62 -20.08 -24.14
N THR A 88 -0.52 -20.53 -24.74
CA THR A 88 0.75 -19.80 -24.75
C THR A 88 1.34 -19.67 -26.13
N HIS A 89 1.87 -18.47 -26.38
CA HIS A 89 2.51 -18.14 -27.65
C HIS A 89 3.73 -17.26 -27.40
N TYR A 90 4.81 -17.55 -28.12
CA TYR A 90 6.01 -16.74 -28.09
C TYR A 90 5.86 -15.46 -28.92
N TYR A 91 6.14 -14.31 -28.32
CA TYR A 91 6.14 -13.01 -29.00
C TYR A 91 7.54 -12.39 -28.99
N GLU A 92 8.19 -12.40 -30.16
CA GLU A 92 9.45 -11.68 -30.36
C GLU A 92 9.24 -10.15 -30.30
N PHE A 93 8.09 -9.66 -30.77
CA PHE A 93 7.73 -8.24 -30.78
C PHE A 93 6.33 -8.02 -30.21
N ASP A 94 6.11 -6.89 -29.53
CA ASP A 94 4.77 -6.42 -29.15
C ASP A 94 3.98 -5.85 -30.34
N ASP A 95 2.71 -5.50 -30.08
CA ASP A 95 1.80 -4.92 -31.08
C ASP A 95 2.29 -3.56 -31.62
N ASP A 96 3.20 -2.89 -30.89
CA ASP A 96 3.88 -1.64 -31.27
C ASP A 96 5.22 -1.89 -32.00
N GLY A 97 5.61 -3.14 -32.23
CA GLY A 97 6.86 -3.55 -32.89
C GLY A 97 8.10 -3.44 -32.02
N ARG A 98 7.97 -3.34 -30.69
CA ARG A 98 9.09 -3.35 -29.75
C ARG A 98 9.49 -4.78 -29.46
N TYR A 99 10.80 -5.04 -29.50
CA TYR A 99 11.35 -6.33 -29.15
C TYR A 99 11.03 -6.66 -27.68
N MET A 100 10.33 -7.77 -27.44
CA MET A 100 9.93 -8.24 -26.12
C MET A 100 10.64 -9.53 -25.74
N ASP A 101 10.78 -10.47 -26.67
CA ASP A 101 11.39 -11.79 -26.41
C ASP A 101 10.75 -12.49 -25.21
N ASP A 102 9.42 -12.56 -25.21
CA ASP A 102 8.64 -13.02 -24.06
C ASP A 102 7.46 -13.89 -24.48
N TRP A 103 7.00 -14.73 -23.55
CA TRP A 103 5.81 -15.55 -23.71
C TRP A 103 4.58 -14.78 -23.29
N LYS A 104 3.50 -14.86 -24.08
CA LYS A 104 2.18 -14.40 -23.65
C LYS A 104 1.34 -15.61 -23.28
N ILE A 105 0.69 -15.49 -22.13
CA ILE A 105 -0.18 -16.50 -21.54
C ILE A 105 -1.58 -15.90 -21.42
N TRP A 106 -2.61 -16.66 -21.78
CA TRP A 106 -4.00 -16.32 -21.46
C TRP A 106 -4.83 -17.59 -21.21
N HIS A 107 -5.91 -17.41 -20.45
CA HIS A 107 -6.87 -18.48 -20.18
C HIS A 107 -8.18 -18.23 -20.92
N ASN A 108 -8.66 -19.25 -21.61
CA ASN A 108 -9.95 -19.26 -22.29
C ASN A 108 -10.99 -20.01 -21.46
N ASP A 109 -12.25 -19.57 -21.54
CA ASP A 109 -13.42 -20.16 -20.86
C ASP A 109 -14.35 -20.84 -21.87
N PRO A 110 -13.99 -22.06 -22.36
CA PRO A 110 -14.76 -22.74 -23.40
C PRO A 110 -16.18 -23.14 -22.93
N ASP A 111 -16.34 -23.40 -21.63
CA ASP A 111 -17.60 -23.84 -21.02
C ASP A 111 -18.52 -22.68 -20.60
N GLY A 112 -18.05 -21.43 -20.71
CA GLY A 112 -18.81 -20.24 -20.29
C GLY A 112 -19.02 -20.15 -18.77
N ALA A 113 -18.11 -20.72 -18.00
CA ALA A 113 -18.11 -20.75 -16.54
C ALA A 113 -18.10 -19.35 -15.92
N MET A 114 -17.34 -18.41 -16.49
CA MET A 114 -17.21 -17.04 -15.95
C MET A 114 -18.51 -16.26 -16.13
N LEU A 115 -19.22 -16.46 -17.25
CA LEU A 115 -20.55 -15.88 -17.46
C LEU A 115 -21.60 -16.43 -16.48
N PHE A 116 -21.51 -17.72 -16.13
CA PHE A 116 -22.34 -18.31 -15.09
C PHE A 116 -22.05 -17.68 -13.73
N LEU A 117 -20.77 -17.61 -13.34
CA LEU A 117 -20.32 -17.02 -12.09
C LEU A 117 -20.68 -15.54 -11.97
N ASP A 118 -20.62 -14.76 -13.06
CA ASP A 118 -21.05 -13.37 -13.08
C ASP A 118 -22.52 -13.19 -12.66
N ARG A 119 -23.41 -14.06 -13.16
CA ARG A 119 -24.82 -14.06 -12.75
C ARG A 119 -24.98 -14.43 -11.28
N VAL A 120 -24.16 -15.35 -10.78
CA VAL A 120 -24.15 -15.75 -9.37
C VAL A 120 -23.68 -14.60 -8.48
N PHE A 121 -22.53 -13.99 -8.76
CA PHE A 121 -21.98 -12.88 -7.96
C PHE A 121 -22.92 -11.67 -7.97
N MET A 122 -23.45 -11.28 -9.13
CA MET A 122 -24.43 -10.20 -9.24
C MET A 122 -25.72 -10.55 -8.50
N GLY A 123 -26.15 -11.82 -8.58
CA GLY A 123 -27.28 -12.33 -7.82
C GLY A 123 -27.08 -12.20 -6.31
N CYS A 124 -25.94 -12.66 -5.79
CA CYS A 124 -25.60 -12.53 -4.38
C CYS A 124 -25.56 -11.06 -3.93
N HIS A 125 -25.00 -10.16 -4.74
CA HIS A 125 -25.00 -8.72 -4.44
C HIS A 125 -26.42 -8.16 -4.27
N GLU A 126 -27.35 -8.55 -5.14
CA GLU A 126 -28.75 -8.14 -5.05
C GLU A 126 -29.50 -8.81 -3.90
N LEU A 127 -29.23 -10.08 -3.61
CA LEU A 127 -29.77 -10.79 -2.43
C LEU A 127 -29.42 -10.06 -1.13
N LEU A 128 -28.20 -9.53 -1.01
CA LEU A 128 -27.80 -8.72 0.15
C LEU A 128 -28.64 -7.44 0.31
N ARG A 129 -29.02 -6.80 -0.80
CA ARG A 129 -29.91 -5.62 -0.77
C ARG A 129 -31.34 -5.99 -0.36
N LEU A 130 -31.75 -7.23 -0.59
CA LEU A 130 -33.03 -7.79 -0.16
C LEU A 130 -33.00 -8.34 1.28
N GLY A 131 -31.82 -8.39 1.92
CA GLY A 131 -31.63 -8.94 3.26
C GLY A 131 -31.51 -10.47 3.31
N GLU A 132 -31.36 -11.14 2.15
CA GLU A 132 -31.23 -12.60 2.02
C GLU A 132 -29.77 -13.04 2.27
N HIS A 133 -29.29 -12.77 3.48
CA HIS A 133 -27.87 -12.94 3.84
C HIS A 133 -27.42 -14.40 3.90
N GLU A 134 -28.26 -15.31 4.41
CA GLU A 134 -27.92 -16.73 4.60
C GLU A 134 -27.67 -17.43 3.26
N THR A 135 -28.58 -17.25 2.30
CA THR A 135 -28.42 -17.78 0.94
C THR A 135 -27.19 -17.20 0.26
N ALA A 136 -26.99 -15.88 0.33
CA ALA A 136 -25.83 -15.23 -0.26
C ALA A 136 -24.52 -15.74 0.35
N ALA A 137 -24.46 -15.95 1.68
CA ALA A 137 -23.28 -16.42 2.38
C ALA A 137 -22.91 -17.85 1.98
N GLY A 138 -23.90 -18.75 1.93
CA GLY A 138 -23.69 -20.14 1.50
C GLY A 138 -23.19 -20.23 0.07
N VAL A 139 -23.82 -19.51 -0.85
CA VAL A 139 -23.41 -19.48 -2.26
C VAL A 139 -22.01 -18.89 -2.42
N LEU A 140 -21.71 -17.74 -1.80
CA LEU A 140 -20.39 -17.10 -1.91
C LEU A 140 -19.27 -17.94 -1.30
N ASP A 141 -19.52 -18.60 -0.15
CA ASP A 141 -18.53 -19.50 0.47
C ASP A 141 -18.24 -20.72 -0.41
N ARG A 142 -19.23 -21.19 -1.17
CA ARG A 142 -19.08 -22.29 -2.13
C ARG A 142 -18.29 -21.85 -3.36
N VAL A 143 -18.76 -20.82 -4.06
CA VAL A 143 -18.21 -20.48 -5.39
C VAL A 143 -16.85 -19.81 -5.32
N CYS A 144 -16.57 -18.99 -4.28
CA CYS A 144 -15.28 -18.28 -4.16
C CYS A 144 -14.09 -19.21 -3.91
N ARG A 145 -14.33 -20.49 -3.58
CA ARG A 145 -13.31 -21.51 -3.30
C ARG A 145 -13.11 -22.50 -4.45
N LEU A 146 -13.78 -22.29 -5.59
CA LEU A 146 -13.62 -23.15 -6.74
C LEU A 146 -12.24 -22.98 -7.36
N GLU A 147 -11.68 -24.11 -7.77
CA GLU A 147 -10.44 -24.25 -8.53
C GLU A 147 -10.78 -25.04 -9.80
N PHE A 148 -10.53 -24.44 -10.96
CA PHE A 148 -10.78 -25.04 -12.25
C PHE A 148 -9.55 -25.83 -12.68
N GLN A 149 -9.74 -27.02 -13.24
CA GLN A 149 -8.65 -27.72 -13.89
C GLN A 149 -8.25 -26.98 -15.17
N ILE A 150 -6.94 -26.89 -15.38
CA ILE A 150 -6.38 -26.26 -16.58
C ILE A 150 -6.04 -27.35 -17.60
N VAL A 151 -6.49 -27.17 -18.84
CA VAL A 151 -6.13 -28.04 -19.97
C VAL A 151 -5.37 -27.24 -21.02
N GLU A 152 -4.36 -27.85 -21.63
CA GLU A 152 -3.59 -27.22 -22.72
C GLU A 152 -4.48 -27.05 -23.96
N ALA A 153 -4.55 -25.83 -24.49
CA ALA A 153 -5.24 -25.54 -25.74
C ALA A 153 -4.51 -26.19 -26.93
N GLU A 154 -5.25 -26.59 -27.97
CA GLU A 154 -4.68 -27.26 -29.15
C GLU A 154 -3.57 -26.44 -29.86
N ASP A 155 -3.70 -25.11 -29.82
CA ASP A 155 -2.77 -24.16 -30.44
C ASP A 155 -1.68 -23.65 -29.48
N SER A 156 -1.59 -24.18 -28.25
CA SER A 156 -0.56 -23.77 -27.29
C SER A 156 0.83 -24.26 -27.71
N GLU A 157 1.84 -23.41 -27.54
CA GLU A 157 3.24 -23.74 -27.83
C GLU A 157 3.98 -24.38 -26.64
N ASP A 158 3.46 -24.22 -25.41
CA ASP A 158 3.95 -24.87 -24.19
C ASP A 158 2.79 -25.26 -23.24
N GLY A 159 3.09 -26.11 -22.27
CA GLY A 159 2.13 -26.59 -21.27
C GLY A 159 1.91 -25.62 -20.10
N PRO A 160 0.84 -25.82 -19.31
CA PRO A 160 0.53 -24.97 -18.16
C PRO A 160 1.56 -25.11 -17.03
N GLU A 161 1.93 -23.98 -16.42
CA GLU A 161 2.82 -23.96 -15.24
C GLU A 161 2.12 -24.42 -13.95
N GLU A 162 0.80 -24.25 -13.89
CA GLU A 162 -0.06 -24.61 -12.76
C GLU A 162 -1.18 -25.54 -13.22
N ASP A 163 -1.59 -26.48 -12.37
CA ASP A 163 -2.62 -27.47 -12.72
C ASP A 163 -4.05 -26.92 -12.46
N VAL A 164 -4.16 -25.81 -11.74
CA VAL A 164 -5.44 -25.24 -11.27
C VAL A 164 -5.51 -23.74 -11.48
N PHE A 165 -6.71 -23.24 -11.76
CA PHE A 165 -7.01 -21.82 -11.90
C PHE A 165 -8.10 -21.41 -10.92
N SER A 166 -7.83 -20.46 -10.04
CA SER A 166 -8.80 -20.04 -9.01
C SER A 166 -9.71 -18.90 -9.49
N ILE A 167 -10.79 -18.65 -8.73
CA ILE A 167 -11.61 -17.43 -8.91
C ILE A 167 -10.79 -16.15 -8.76
N VAL A 168 -9.72 -16.19 -7.96
CA VAL A 168 -8.83 -15.04 -7.74
C VAL A 168 -8.07 -14.74 -9.04
N ASP A 169 -7.65 -15.77 -9.75
CA ASP A 169 -6.93 -15.64 -11.02
C ASP A 169 -7.86 -15.14 -12.13
N ALA A 170 -9.10 -15.64 -12.18
CA ALA A 170 -10.14 -15.10 -13.06
C ALA A 170 -10.34 -13.59 -12.85
N ALA A 171 -10.31 -13.15 -11.59
CA ALA A 171 -10.42 -11.73 -11.27
C ALA A 171 -9.16 -10.91 -11.61
N LYS A 172 -7.96 -11.49 -11.53
CA LYS A 172 -6.69 -10.85 -11.92
C LYS A 172 -6.62 -10.68 -13.45
N GLU A 173 -7.08 -11.66 -14.20
CA GLU A 173 -7.12 -11.64 -15.67
C GLU A 173 -8.31 -10.82 -16.23
N GLY A 174 -9.21 -10.36 -15.37
CA GLY A 174 -10.34 -9.52 -15.77
C GLY A 174 -11.47 -10.30 -16.46
N MET A 175 -11.56 -11.61 -16.20
CA MET A 175 -12.61 -12.48 -16.75
C MET A 175 -13.97 -12.29 -16.06
N LEU A 176 -13.99 -11.70 -14.87
CA LEU A 176 -15.21 -11.43 -14.11
C LEU A 176 -15.67 -9.97 -14.30
N SER A 177 -16.97 -9.77 -14.43
CA SER A 177 -17.59 -8.44 -14.51
C SER A 177 -17.50 -7.68 -13.19
N MET A 178 -17.63 -8.38 -12.06
CA MET A 178 -17.51 -7.83 -10.71
C MET A 178 -16.07 -7.82 -10.26
N LYS A 179 -15.64 -6.72 -9.62
CA LYS A 179 -14.27 -6.63 -9.09
C LYS A 179 -14.09 -7.58 -7.92
N ARG A 180 -12.92 -8.23 -7.84
CA ARG A 180 -12.52 -9.09 -6.71
C ARG A 180 -12.86 -8.51 -5.34
N LYS A 181 -12.53 -7.23 -5.12
CA LYS A 181 -12.78 -6.53 -3.85
C LYS A 181 -14.28 -6.39 -3.53
N ASP A 182 -15.12 -6.22 -4.53
CA ASP A 182 -16.57 -6.09 -4.35
C ASP A 182 -17.18 -7.46 -3.99
N ILE A 183 -16.75 -8.53 -4.68
CA ILE A 183 -17.14 -9.91 -4.37
C ILE A 183 -16.72 -10.30 -2.94
N GLY A 184 -15.46 -10.04 -2.57
CA GLY A 184 -14.96 -10.33 -1.22
C GLY A 184 -15.68 -9.53 -0.14
N LEU A 185 -16.09 -8.29 -0.43
CA LEU A 185 -16.86 -7.47 0.51
C LEU A 185 -18.30 -7.99 0.66
N ASP A 186 -18.94 -8.37 -0.44
CA ASP A 186 -20.28 -8.97 -0.41
C ASP A 186 -20.27 -10.27 0.41
N TRP A 187 -19.22 -11.10 0.26
CA TRP A 187 -19.06 -12.33 1.05
C TRP A 187 -18.98 -12.05 2.55
N LEU A 188 -18.18 -11.05 2.95
CA LEU A 188 -18.09 -10.63 4.34
C LEU A 188 -19.41 -10.05 4.88
N ILE A 189 -20.12 -9.26 4.07
CA ILE A 189 -21.43 -8.68 4.45
C ILE A 189 -22.49 -9.78 4.55
N ALA A 190 -22.45 -10.80 3.70
CA ALA A 190 -23.34 -11.94 3.75
C ALA A 190 -23.17 -12.70 5.06
N GLU A 191 -21.94 -13.11 5.36
CA GLU A 191 -21.62 -13.86 6.59
C GLU A 191 -21.95 -13.03 7.85
N ALA A 192 -21.73 -11.73 7.81
CA ALA A 192 -22.13 -10.81 8.87
C ALA A 192 -23.64 -10.78 9.10
N GLY A 193 -24.41 -10.70 8.02
CA GLY A 193 -25.87 -10.57 8.07
C GLY A 193 -26.55 -11.81 8.65
N CYS A 194 -25.94 -13.00 8.51
CA CYS A 194 -26.42 -14.23 9.15
C CYS A 194 -26.53 -14.10 10.68
N ALA A 195 -25.61 -13.37 11.33
CA ALA A 195 -25.64 -13.15 12.78
C ALA A 195 -26.67 -12.09 13.22
N GLY A 196 -27.01 -11.15 12.33
CA GLY A 196 -27.95 -10.05 12.59
C GLY A 196 -29.43 -10.44 12.51
N ALA A 197 -29.78 -11.51 11.78
CA ALA A 197 -31.16 -11.92 11.49
C ALA A 197 -31.93 -12.56 12.67
N GLY A 198 -31.35 -12.53 13.88
CA GLY A 198 -32.05 -12.82 15.14
C GLY A 198 -31.71 -14.17 15.74
N ARG A 199 -30.52 -14.33 16.32
CA ARG A 199 -30.19 -15.38 17.30
C ARG A 199 -28.83 -15.30 18.01
N ALA A 200 -28.30 -14.11 18.31
CA ALA A 200 -27.02 -14.05 19.02
C ALA A 200 -27.12 -14.43 20.52
N ALA A 201 -27.09 -15.73 20.83
CA ALA A 201 -26.49 -16.22 22.07
C ALA A 201 -24.96 -16.05 21.95
N ALA A 202 -24.22 -15.98 23.06
CA ALA A 202 -22.76 -15.79 23.05
C ALA A 202 -21.97 -16.83 22.20
N GLY A 203 -22.55 -18.00 21.91
CA GLY A 203 -21.98 -19.00 21.01
C GLY A 203 -21.98 -18.61 19.52
N ASP A 204 -22.85 -17.69 19.13
CA ASP A 204 -23.03 -17.22 17.74
C ASP A 204 -21.90 -16.25 17.34
N ILE A 205 -21.59 -15.27 18.21
CA ILE A 205 -20.55 -14.25 17.95
C ILE A 205 -19.18 -14.88 17.70
N ARG A 206 -18.79 -15.89 18.48
CA ARG A 206 -17.49 -16.55 18.30
C ARG A 206 -17.43 -17.38 17.02
N HIS A 207 -18.56 -17.95 16.59
CA HIS A 207 -18.65 -18.66 15.32
C HIS A 207 -18.53 -17.68 14.15
N THR A 208 -19.31 -16.60 14.16
CA THR A 208 -19.24 -15.53 13.16
C THR A 208 -17.85 -14.90 13.11
N ALA A 209 -17.22 -14.63 14.25
CA ALA A 209 -15.86 -14.09 14.31
C ALA A 209 -14.84 -15.02 13.62
N ARG A 210 -14.96 -16.33 13.85
CA ARG A 210 -14.12 -17.33 13.19
C ARG A 210 -14.34 -17.32 11.67
N ARG A 211 -15.59 -17.32 11.22
CA ARG A 211 -15.96 -17.32 9.80
C ARG A 211 -15.47 -16.05 9.09
N LEU A 212 -15.73 -14.88 9.65
CA LEU A 212 -15.24 -13.60 9.10
C LEU A 212 -13.71 -13.56 9.02
N LYS A 213 -13.01 -14.10 10.03
CA LYS A 213 -11.55 -14.23 10.02
C LYS A 213 -11.07 -15.13 8.89
N GLU A 214 -11.68 -16.31 8.73
CA GLU A 214 -11.34 -17.25 7.65
C GLU A 214 -11.57 -16.64 6.26
N ILE A 215 -12.66 -15.89 6.07
CA ILE A 215 -12.94 -15.19 4.81
C ILE A 215 -11.92 -14.06 4.57
N LEU A 216 -11.57 -13.26 5.58
CA LEU A 216 -10.58 -12.18 5.46
C LEU A 216 -9.15 -12.67 5.17
N GLU A 217 -8.83 -13.90 5.58
CA GLU A 217 -7.57 -14.58 5.28
C GLU A 217 -7.55 -15.18 3.86
N HIS A 218 -8.71 -15.37 3.23
CA HIS A 218 -8.81 -15.86 1.86
C HIS A 218 -8.31 -14.82 0.84
N GLU A 219 -7.71 -15.28 -0.25
CA GLU A 219 -7.10 -14.42 -1.28
C GLU A 219 -8.12 -13.51 -2.00
N MET A 220 -9.38 -13.92 -2.07
CA MET A 220 -10.49 -13.08 -2.54
C MET A 220 -10.62 -11.76 -1.74
N CYS A 221 -10.24 -11.79 -0.46
CA CYS A 221 -10.28 -10.63 0.43
C CYS A 221 -8.92 -9.94 0.55
N GLU A 222 -7.94 -10.28 -0.30
CA GLU A 222 -6.65 -9.59 -0.30
C GLU A 222 -6.83 -8.09 -0.62
N GLY A 223 -6.36 -7.26 0.31
CA GLY A 223 -6.53 -5.80 0.27
C GLY A 223 -7.88 -5.30 0.79
N ILE A 224 -8.70 -6.16 1.39
CA ILE A 224 -9.84 -5.78 2.24
C ILE A 224 -9.39 -5.87 3.70
N ASN A 225 -9.71 -4.83 4.47
CA ASN A 225 -9.38 -4.76 5.89
C ASN A 225 -10.64 -4.78 6.75
N PRO A 226 -10.55 -5.29 8.00
CA PRO A 226 -11.66 -5.33 8.96
C PRO A 226 -12.40 -4.00 9.13
N GLU A 227 -11.74 -2.85 8.99
CA GLU A 227 -12.37 -1.53 9.06
C GLU A 227 -13.49 -1.33 8.02
N ALA A 228 -13.45 -2.02 6.88
CA ALA A 228 -14.49 -1.97 5.86
C ALA A 228 -15.85 -2.49 6.37
N LEU A 229 -15.83 -3.25 7.47
CA LEU A 229 -16.99 -3.81 8.14
C LEU A 229 -17.60 -2.82 9.16
N LEU A 230 -16.94 -1.71 9.48
CA LEU A 230 -17.50 -0.72 10.41
C LEU A 230 -18.82 -0.13 9.91
N GLY A 231 -19.79 -0.03 10.82
CA GLY A 231 -21.10 0.58 10.53
C GLY A 231 -22.07 -0.31 9.74
N LYS A 232 -21.77 -1.60 9.52
CA LYS A 232 -22.68 -2.54 8.83
C LYS A 232 -23.60 -3.34 9.76
N GLY A 233 -23.78 -2.91 11.02
CA GLY A 233 -24.74 -3.53 11.95
C GLY A 233 -24.27 -4.81 12.64
N PHE A 234 -22.95 -4.96 12.85
CA PHE A 234 -22.37 -6.13 13.52
C PHE A 234 -22.70 -6.23 15.01
N PRO A 235 -22.71 -7.45 15.58
CA PRO A 235 -22.78 -7.65 17.03
C PRO A 235 -21.63 -6.94 17.77
N GLU A 236 -21.94 -6.35 18.92
CA GLU A 236 -20.93 -5.75 19.80
C GLU A 236 -19.92 -6.83 20.25
N GLY A 237 -18.63 -6.50 20.21
CA GLY A 237 -17.55 -7.42 20.57
C GLY A 237 -17.04 -8.35 19.47
N ILE A 238 -17.63 -8.33 18.25
CA ILE A 238 -17.15 -9.18 17.13
C ILE A 238 -15.66 -8.98 16.84
N PHE A 239 -15.21 -7.72 16.82
CA PHE A 239 -13.82 -7.38 16.54
C PHE A 239 -12.89 -7.83 17.67
N SER A 240 -13.34 -7.78 18.92
CA SER A 240 -12.58 -8.29 20.07
C SER A 240 -12.37 -9.81 20.00
N GLU A 241 -13.41 -10.56 19.61
CA GLU A 241 -13.32 -12.01 19.40
C GLU A 241 -12.40 -12.35 18.22
N MET A 242 -12.50 -11.61 17.10
CA MET A 242 -11.59 -11.77 15.96
C MET A 242 -10.14 -11.48 16.35
N SER A 243 -9.88 -10.40 17.10
CA SER A 243 -8.53 -10.06 17.61
C SER A 243 -7.97 -11.20 18.45
N THR A 244 -8.78 -11.71 19.39
CA THR A 244 -8.38 -12.83 20.27
C THR A 244 -8.00 -14.08 19.49
N LEU A 245 -8.77 -14.42 18.44
CA LEU A 245 -8.48 -15.56 17.56
C LEU A 245 -7.18 -15.34 16.77
N LEU A 246 -7.02 -14.16 16.16
CA LEU A 246 -5.83 -13.82 15.37
C LEU A 246 -4.57 -13.80 16.21
N GLU A 247 -4.59 -13.15 17.37
CA GLU A 247 -3.43 -13.07 18.29
C GLU A 247 -2.96 -14.46 18.72
N LYS A 248 -3.91 -15.35 19.03
CA LYS A 248 -3.61 -16.75 19.35
C LYS A 248 -2.92 -17.45 18.17
N GLU A 249 -3.48 -17.36 16.97
CA GLU A 249 -2.94 -18.01 15.77
C GLU A 249 -1.59 -17.42 15.34
N ILE A 250 -1.37 -16.11 15.53
CA ILE A 250 -0.07 -15.46 15.28
C ILE A 250 0.98 -16.00 16.24
N ALA A 251 0.65 -16.15 17.53
CA ALA A 251 1.59 -16.68 18.52
C ALA A 251 1.94 -18.15 18.23
N GLU A 252 0.93 -18.99 17.98
CA GLU A 252 1.11 -20.40 17.63
C GLU A 252 1.89 -20.56 16.32
N GLY A 253 1.51 -19.82 15.29
CA GLY A 253 2.18 -19.89 13.99
C GLY A 253 3.60 -19.33 14.00
N ARG A 254 3.91 -18.33 14.83
CA ARG A 254 5.30 -17.85 15.03
C ARG A 254 6.16 -18.92 15.70
N ALA A 255 5.64 -19.57 16.75
CA ALA A 255 6.35 -20.66 17.42
C ALA A 255 6.63 -21.83 16.46
N GLU A 256 5.66 -22.16 15.60
CA GLU A 256 5.81 -23.18 14.57
C GLU A 256 6.81 -22.78 13.48
N PHE A 257 6.75 -21.53 13.01
CA PHE A 257 7.68 -20.98 12.02
C PHE A 257 9.12 -21.05 12.54
N ASP A 258 9.36 -20.58 13.77
CA ASP A 258 10.67 -20.61 14.41
C ASP A 258 11.15 -22.06 14.58
N ARG A 259 10.27 -22.99 14.98
CA ARG A 259 10.59 -24.42 15.09
C ARG A 259 11.00 -25.05 13.75
N ARG A 260 10.34 -24.68 12.67
CA ARG A 260 10.48 -25.32 11.36
C ARG A 260 11.61 -24.73 10.51
N PHE A 261 11.84 -23.42 10.60
CA PHE A 261 12.73 -22.69 9.69
C PHE A 261 13.91 -22.00 10.38
N SER A 262 14.07 -22.10 11.70
CA SER A 262 15.21 -21.49 12.41
C SER A 262 16.56 -21.99 11.86
N GLY A 263 17.37 -21.05 11.35
CA GLY A 263 18.72 -21.32 10.84
C GLY A 263 18.75 -21.96 9.45
N GLN A 264 17.63 -21.99 8.74
CA GLN A 264 17.56 -22.44 7.34
C GLN A 264 17.78 -21.29 6.36
N ASP A 265 18.28 -21.63 5.17
CA ASP A 265 18.30 -20.72 4.02
C ASP A 265 16.88 -20.56 3.43
N TYR A 266 16.73 -19.59 2.54
CA TYR A 266 15.46 -19.27 1.89
C TYR A 266 14.82 -20.49 1.19
N SER A 267 13.52 -20.68 1.40
CA SER A 267 12.69 -21.62 0.63
C SER A 267 11.33 -21.00 0.28
N ARG A 268 10.70 -21.46 -0.81
CA ARG A 268 9.34 -21.03 -1.20
C ARG A 268 8.34 -21.30 -0.08
N GLU A 269 8.48 -22.43 0.61
CA GLU A 269 7.60 -22.79 1.74
C GLU A 269 7.77 -21.83 2.92
N MET A 270 8.99 -21.44 3.26
CA MET A 270 9.26 -20.43 4.29
C MET A 270 8.62 -19.09 3.92
N HIS A 271 8.73 -18.67 2.65
CA HIS A 271 8.11 -17.45 2.15
C HIS A 271 6.58 -17.47 2.30
N MET A 272 5.92 -18.57 1.89
CA MET A 272 4.46 -18.72 2.00
C MET A 272 3.98 -18.71 3.47
N ALA A 273 4.72 -19.39 4.36
CA ALA A 273 4.41 -19.38 5.80
C ALA A 273 4.57 -17.98 6.41
N GLN A 274 5.59 -17.23 5.96
CA GLN A 274 5.82 -15.85 6.38
C GLN A 274 4.71 -14.90 5.88
N GLU A 275 4.28 -15.01 4.63
CA GLU A 275 3.18 -14.20 4.08
C GLU A 275 1.84 -14.51 4.78
N THR A 276 1.57 -15.77 5.10
CA THR A 276 0.39 -16.18 5.89
C THR A 276 0.39 -15.50 7.28
N LEU A 277 1.51 -15.58 8.01
CA LEU A 277 1.64 -14.92 9.31
C LEU A 277 1.52 -13.41 9.21
N ARG A 278 2.07 -12.83 8.14
CA ARG A 278 2.02 -11.40 7.86
C ARG A 278 0.58 -10.94 7.65
N ARG A 279 -0.22 -11.64 6.83
CA ARG A 279 -1.64 -11.32 6.62
C ARG A 279 -2.41 -11.32 7.93
N LYS A 280 -2.18 -12.31 8.79
CA LYS A 280 -2.80 -12.37 10.13
C LYS A 280 -2.43 -11.16 11.00
N ARG A 281 -1.16 -10.75 11.02
CA ARG A 281 -0.70 -9.56 11.76
C ARG A 281 -1.31 -8.27 11.22
N GLU A 282 -1.44 -8.14 9.90
CA GLU A 282 -2.09 -7.00 9.25
C GLU A 282 -3.56 -6.90 9.70
N LEU A 283 -4.31 -8.00 9.65
CA LEU A 283 -5.70 -8.06 10.09
C LEU A 283 -5.86 -7.70 11.57
N ALA A 284 -5.02 -8.29 12.45
CA ALA A 284 -5.03 -7.99 13.88
C ALA A 284 -4.72 -6.52 14.16
N SER A 285 -3.73 -5.96 13.46
CA SER A 285 -3.37 -4.54 13.58
C SER A 285 -4.50 -3.63 13.13
N ASN A 286 -5.15 -3.93 12.00
CA ASN A 286 -6.26 -3.13 11.52
C ASN A 286 -7.43 -3.15 12.52
N ILE A 287 -7.75 -4.31 13.09
CA ILE A 287 -8.75 -4.43 14.16
C ILE A 287 -8.40 -3.53 15.34
N ARG A 288 -7.18 -3.66 15.87
CA ARG A 288 -6.70 -2.91 17.03
C ARG A 288 -6.77 -1.39 16.81
N TYR A 289 -6.27 -0.89 15.69
CA TYR A 289 -6.14 0.55 15.45
C TYR A 289 -7.37 1.21 14.84
N ARG A 290 -8.13 0.49 13.99
CA ARG A 290 -9.23 1.09 13.22
C ARG A 290 -10.59 0.67 13.74
N CYS A 291 -10.76 -0.58 14.19
CA CYS A 291 -12.06 -1.10 14.61
C CYS A 291 -12.32 -0.98 16.11
N MET A 292 -11.33 -1.30 16.95
CA MET A 292 -11.49 -1.36 18.39
C MET A 292 -11.23 -0.03 19.10
N GLN A 293 -10.87 1.04 18.36
CA GLN A 293 -10.54 2.40 18.82
C GLN A 293 -10.28 2.44 20.33
N PRO A 294 -9.03 2.38 20.80
CA PRO A 294 -8.78 2.67 22.20
C PRO A 294 -9.39 4.05 22.48
N SER A 295 -10.07 4.20 23.62
CA SER A 295 -10.40 5.53 24.12
C SER A 295 -9.15 6.41 23.96
N PRO A 296 -9.25 7.68 23.54
CA PRO A 296 -8.09 8.56 23.36
C PRO A 296 -7.14 8.58 24.56
N LEU A 297 -7.61 8.19 25.75
CA LEU A 297 -6.83 8.00 26.97
C LEU A 297 -5.85 6.80 26.94
N GLN A 298 -6.16 5.69 26.25
CA GLN A 298 -5.28 4.52 26.18
C GLN A 298 -4.15 4.64 25.15
N GLN A 299 -4.32 5.46 24.10
CA GLN A 299 -3.24 5.72 23.12
C GLN A 299 -2.15 6.66 23.67
N THR A 300 -2.45 7.42 24.73
CA THR A 300 -1.56 8.44 25.31
C THR A 300 -0.84 8.04 26.61
N GLU A 301 -1.10 6.85 27.15
CA GLU A 301 -0.46 6.41 28.41
C GLU A 301 0.90 5.74 28.22
N GLY A 302 1.17 5.15 27.04
CA GLY A 302 2.45 4.49 26.75
C GLY A 302 3.60 5.48 26.63
N GLY A 303 4.79 5.13 27.12
CA GLY A 303 6.05 5.90 26.99
C GLY A 303 6.55 5.97 25.55
N LEU A 304 7.69 6.64 25.32
CA LEU A 304 8.36 6.63 24.01
C LEU A 304 8.59 5.19 23.49
N ALA A 305 8.98 4.27 24.38
CA ALA A 305 9.23 2.88 24.02
C ALA A 305 7.98 2.18 23.47
N ASP A 306 6.84 2.32 24.15
CA ASP A 306 5.60 1.61 23.79
C ASP A 306 5.03 2.10 22.46
N ILE A 307 5.10 3.41 22.21
CA ILE A 307 4.65 3.98 20.93
C ILE A 307 5.62 3.61 19.81
N TRP A 308 6.93 3.59 20.10
CA TRP A 308 7.93 3.21 19.09
C TRP A 308 7.82 1.74 18.68
N GLU A 309 7.52 0.85 19.62
CA GLU A 309 7.23 -0.56 19.31
C GLU A 309 6.06 -0.70 18.34
N GLN A 310 4.99 0.08 18.54
CA GLN A 310 3.83 0.12 17.63
C GLN A 310 4.20 0.67 16.24
N VAL A 311 5.03 1.72 16.19
CA VAL A 311 5.53 2.28 14.92
C VAL A 311 6.36 1.22 14.17
N GLY A 312 7.27 0.52 14.86
CA GLY A 312 8.08 -0.54 14.25
C GLY A 312 7.23 -1.68 13.70
N GLU A 313 6.23 -2.13 14.45
CA GLU A 313 5.31 -3.20 14.02
C GLU A 313 4.57 -2.82 12.72
N LEU A 314 4.06 -1.59 12.62
CA LEU A 314 3.36 -1.11 11.43
C LEU A 314 4.32 -0.85 10.27
N ALA A 315 5.51 -0.32 10.54
CA ALA A 315 6.49 -0.01 9.51
C ALA A 315 7.03 -1.28 8.83
N ASP A 316 7.25 -2.34 9.59
CA ASP A 316 7.60 -3.67 9.06
C ASP A 316 6.52 -4.22 8.12
N GLN A 317 5.24 -3.95 8.40
CA GLN A 317 4.15 -4.38 7.52
C GLN A 317 4.17 -3.65 6.17
N VAL A 318 4.54 -2.36 6.15
CA VAL A 318 4.63 -1.54 4.94
C VAL A 318 5.88 -1.86 4.13
N ALA A 319 7.03 -2.09 4.78
CA ALA A 319 8.32 -2.28 4.12
C ALA A 319 8.34 -3.43 3.07
N TYR A 320 7.50 -4.44 3.26
CA TYR A 320 7.46 -5.63 2.41
C TYR A 320 6.39 -5.61 1.29
N ARG A 321 5.47 -4.64 1.25
CA ARG A 321 4.49 -4.48 0.15
C ARG A 321 4.76 -3.14 -0.52
N ARG A 322 5.32 -3.14 -1.73
CA ARG A 322 5.31 -1.94 -2.59
C ARG A 322 3.98 -1.81 -3.34
N SER A 323 2.85 -2.11 -2.68
CA SER A 323 1.53 -2.12 -3.32
C SER A 323 0.66 -1.00 -2.75
N SER A 324 -0.10 -0.35 -3.63
CA SER A 324 -0.91 0.86 -3.41
C SER A 324 -2.03 0.78 -2.34
N ASN A 325 -2.09 -0.29 -1.54
CA ASN A 325 -3.13 -0.53 -0.51
C ASN A 325 -2.68 -0.21 0.94
N ASP A 326 -1.42 0.19 1.19
CA ASP A 326 -0.87 0.42 2.55
C ASP A 326 -1.18 1.82 3.15
N LYS A 327 -2.30 2.43 2.74
CA LYS A 327 -2.64 3.81 3.13
C LYS A 327 -2.95 3.95 4.62
N TRP A 328 -3.58 2.96 5.24
CA TRP A 328 -4.05 3.10 6.62
C TRP A 328 -2.91 2.92 7.64
N GLN A 329 -1.97 1.98 7.41
CA GLN A 329 -0.79 1.83 8.27
C GLN A 329 0.03 3.12 8.24
N THR A 330 0.16 3.70 7.04
CA THR A 330 0.87 4.95 6.83
C THR A 330 0.24 6.09 7.63
N GLU A 331 -1.09 6.26 7.53
CA GLU A 331 -1.85 7.22 8.32
C GLU A 331 -1.64 7.02 9.82
N GLU A 332 -1.64 5.76 10.28
CA GLU A 332 -1.54 5.43 11.70
C GLU A 332 -0.14 5.67 12.26
N ILE A 333 0.91 5.30 11.53
CA ILE A 333 2.31 5.64 11.87
C ILE A 333 2.45 7.15 12.02
N VAL A 334 1.91 7.94 11.08
CA VAL A 334 1.96 9.41 11.15
C VAL A 334 1.22 9.93 12.38
N LYS A 335 0.07 9.36 12.75
CA LYS A 335 -0.64 9.72 13.99
C LYS A 335 0.18 9.39 15.24
N LEU A 336 0.80 8.21 15.32
CA LEU A 336 1.66 7.81 16.43
C LEU A 336 2.89 8.71 16.56
N CYS A 337 3.52 9.08 15.45
CA CYS A 337 4.62 10.05 15.46
C CYS A 337 4.14 11.43 15.94
N ARG A 338 2.94 11.88 15.51
CA ARG A 338 2.36 13.16 15.97
C ARG A 338 2.03 13.13 17.47
N SER A 339 1.50 12.03 18.00
CA SER A 339 1.23 11.92 19.44
C SER A 339 2.50 12.00 20.28
N LEU A 340 3.62 11.45 19.78
CA LEU A 340 4.94 11.64 20.39
C LEU A 340 5.41 13.10 20.30
N LEU A 341 5.23 13.75 19.16
CA LEU A 341 5.62 15.14 18.95
C LEU A 341 4.83 16.13 19.83
N ASP A 342 3.55 15.87 20.04
CA ASP A 342 2.67 16.71 20.86
C ASP A 342 2.89 16.49 22.37
N ARG A 343 3.62 15.45 22.75
CA ARG A 343 3.88 15.13 24.15
C ARG A 343 4.90 16.07 24.78
N ASP A 344 4.56 16.56 25.98
CA ASP A 344 5.50 17.24 26.85
C ASP A 344 6.49 16.25 27.46
N GLY A 345 7.75 16.64 27.56
CA GLY A 345 8.78 15.81 28.20
C GLY A 345 9.39 14.72 27.32
N LEU A 346 9.07 14.65 26.02
CA LEU A 346 9.76 13.74 25.08
C LEU A 346 11.29 13.91 25.15
N GLY A 347 11.78 15.14 25.26
CA GLY A 347 13.22 15.43 25.43
C GLY A 347 13.79 15.09 26.83
N GLN A 348 12.94 14.77 27.80
CA GLN A 348 13.32 14.36 29.15
C GLN A 348 13.41 12.83 29.30
N GLU A 349 12.96 12.07 28.29
CA GLU A 349 13.16 10.63 28.21
C GLU A 349 14.66 10.28 28.19
N ASP A 350 14.99 9.08 28.69
CA ASP A 350 16.37 8.58 28.73
C ASP A 350 17.02 8.70 27.34
N TRP A 351 18.18 9.37 27.28
CA TRP A 351 18.95 9.50 26.05
C TRP A 351 19.25 8.13 25.42
N LYS A 352 19.48 7.09 26.23
CA LYS A 352 19.71 5.73 25.71
C LYS A 352 18.52 5.24 24.88
N LEU A 353 17.30 5.51 25.33
CA LEU A 353 16.07 5.15 24.61
C LEU A 353 15.90 6.02 23.35
N ARG A 354 16.01 7.34 23.48
CA ARG A 354 15.92 8.28 22.33
C ARG A 354 16.95 7.94 21.25
N LYS A 355 18.18 7.61 21.65
CA LYS A 355 19.27 7.20 20.76
C LYS A 355 18.97 5.87 20.06
N GLN A 356 18.36 4.91 20.76
CA GLN A 356 17.96 3.64 20.15
C GLN A 356 16.90 3.85 19.06
N VAL A 357 15.92 4.73 19.32
CA VAL A 357 14.91 5.13 18.33
C VAL A 357 15.55 5.76 17.09
N LEU A 358 16.51 6.69 17.28
CA LEU A 358 17.25 7.30 16.18
C LEU A 358 18.09 6.30 15.38
N ALA A 359 18.68 5.30 16.04
CA ALA A 359 19.41 4.23 15.39
C ALA A 359 18.49 3.34 14.55
N ASP A 360 17.31 3.02 15.08
CA ASP A 360 16.29 2.26 14.39
C ASP A 360 15.78 2.98 13.13
N MET A 361 15.51 4.29 13.25
CA MET A 361 15.21 5.18 12.11
C MET A 361 16.31 5.20 11.04
N ALA A 362 17.57 5.12 11.44
CA ALA A 362 18.68 5.17 10.49
C ALA A 362 18.96 3.83 9.80
N ALA A 363 18.68 2.71 10.48
CA ALA A 363 18.89 1.36 9.98
C ALA A 363 17.89 0.99 8.87
N HIS A 364 16.66 1.47 8.98
CA HIS A 364 15.58 1.10 8.08
C HIS A 364 15.38 2.16 6.98
N GLY A 365 15.94 1.90 5.80
CA GLY A 365 15.93 2.82 4.66
C GLY A 365 14.55 3.19 4.11
N TYR A 366 13.48 2.49 4.50
CA TYR A 366 12.11 2.78 4.07
C TYR A 366 11.51 4.05 4.68
N TYR A 367 12.11 4.62 5.73
CA TYR A 367 11.71 5.94 6.26
C TYR A 367 12.05 7.10 5.32
N SER A 368 12.76 6.82 4.22
CA SER A 368 12.94 7.75 3.10
C SER A 368 11.76 7.77 2.13
N SER A 369 10.72 6.95 2.32
CA SER A 369 9.49 7.07 1.54
C SER A 369 8.85 8.43 1.83
N LEU A 370 8.35 9.08 0.77
CA LEU A 370 7.74 10.41 0.85
C LEU A 370 6.60 10.46 1.88
N ASP A 371 5.94 9.34 2.13
CA ASP A 371 4.78 9.25 3.01
C ASP A 371 5.12 9.33 4.52
N PHE A 372 6.37 9.03 4.91
CA PHE A 372 6.84 9.07 6.31
C PHE A 372 7.82 10.20 6.62
N TYR A 373 8.48 10.73 5.59
CA TYR A 373 9.67 11.57 5.74
C TYR A 373 9.47 12.76 6.71
N GLU A 374 8.36 13.50 6.58
CA GLU A 374 8.11 14.69 7.39
C GLU A 374 7.93 14.34 8.88
N ALA A 375 7.12 13.31 9.19
CA ALA A 375 6.85 12.89 10.56
C ALA A 375 8.12 12.37 11.25
N PHE A 376 8.91 11.56 10.55
CA PHE A 376 10.17 11.03 11.06
C PHE A 376 11.24 12.09 11.20
N SER A 377 11.32 13.04 10.26
CA SER A 377 12.28 14.15 10.37
C SER A 377 11.98 15.01 11.58
N ALA A 378 10.72 15.44 11.76
CA ALA A 378 10.31 16.22 12.91
C ALA A 378 10.56 15.48 14.24
N LEU A 379 10.25 14.18 14.30
CA LEU A 379 10.50 13.37 15.49
C LEU A 379 12.00 13.24 15.78
N SER A 380 12.82 12.98 14.76
CA SER A 380 14.28 12.87 14.92
C SER A 380 14.92 14.16 15.48
N GLU A 381 14.42 15.32 15.08
CA GLU A 381 14.86 16.62 15.61
C GLU A 381 14.43 16.80 17.07
N ARG A 382 13.17 16.51 17.38
CA ARG A 382 12.65 16.68 18.76
C ARG A 382 13.27 15.69 19.76
N LEU A 383 13.72 14.52 19.29
CA LEU A 383 14.45 13.54 20.09
C LEU A 383 15.85 14.00 20.46
N CYS A 384 16.42 15.04 19.85
CA CYS A 384 17.72 15.59 20.21
C CYS A 384 17.55 16.95 20.90
N THR A 385 18.03 17.08 22.13
CA THR A 385 17.84 18.27 22.99
C THR A 385 19.10 19.09 23.20
N LYS A 386 20.28 18.49 22.99
CA LYS A 386 21.60 19.12 23.20
C LYS A 386 22.51 18.93 22.00
N PRO A 387 23.46 19.86 21.74
CA PRO A 387 24.42 19.75 20.64
C PRO A 387 25.15 18.40 20.56
N GLU A 388 25.52 17.81 21.69
CA GLU A 388 26.22 16.52 21.74
C GLU A 388 25.36 15.37 21.22
N GLU A 389 24.05 15.39 21.53
CA GLU A 389 23.08 14.39 21.07
C GLU A 389 22.90 14.46 19.55
N TYR A 390 22.87 15.66 18.96
CA TYR A 390 22.84 15.83 17.50
C TYR A 390 24.11 15.32 16.82
N LEU A 391 25.28 15.46 17.44
CA LEU A 391 26.53 14.90 16.92
C LEU A 391 26.53 13.38 16.98
N GLU A 392 26.02 12.78 18.04
CA GLU A 392 25.84 11.33 18.15
C GLU A 392 24.82 10.81 17.10
N TYR A 393 23.74 11.55 16.85
CA TYR A 393 22.80 11.21 15.78
C TYR A 393 23.43 11.30 14.39
N ALA A 394 24.27 12.31 14.13
CA ALA A 394 25.03 12.40 12.90
C ALA A 394 25.95 11.18 12.69
N GLU A 395 26.59 10.67 13.75
CA GLU A 395 27.40 9.44 13.69
C GLU A 395 26.58 8.19 13.38
N ILE A 396 25.35 8.10 13.89
CA ILE A 396 24.40 7.03 13.55
C ILE A 396 24.07 7.08 12.05
N LEU A 397 23.70 8.26 11.55
CA LEU A 397 23.33 8.45 10.14
C LEU A 397 24.50 8.19 9.19
N GLU A 398 25.72 8.62 9.54
CA GLU A 398 26.93 8.40 8.75
C GLU A 398 27.24 6.91 8.53
N LYS A 399 26.99 6.08 9.55
CA LYS A 399 27.21 4.62 9.50
C LYS A 399 26.12 3.86 8.76
N SER A 400 25.01 4.51 8.42
CA SER A 400 23.94 3.87 7.66
C SER A 400 24.34 3.66 6.19
N ASN A 401 23.70 2.68 5.53
CA ASN A 401 23.93 2.40 4.11
C ASN A 401 23.24 3.40 3.16
N SER A 402 22.47 4.36 3.68
CA SER A 402 21.70 5.33 2.89
C SER A 402 22.53 6.58 2.53
N SER A 403 22.54 6.94 1.24
CA SER A 403 23.18 8.18 0.77
C SER A 403 22.54 9.43 1.38
N ASP A 404 21.22 9.42 1.55
CA ASP A 404 20.47 10.57 2.09
C ASP A 404 20.75 10.77 3.57
N ASN A 405 20.87 9.66 4.33
CA ASN A 405 21.28 9.72 5.73
C ASN A 405 22.71 10.27 5.86
N ARG A 406 23.66 9.80 5.04
CA ARG A 406 25.03 10.35 5.03
C ARG A 406 25.07 11.83 4.68
N ARG A 407 24.22 12.28 3.75
CA ARG A 407 24.04 13.71 3.46
C ARG A 407 23.51 14.47 4.67
N LYS A 408 22.44 13.99 5.32
CA LYS A 408 21.88 14.61 6.54
C LYS A 408 22.92 14.69 7.67
N ALA A 409 23.71 13.62 7.87
CA ALA A 409 24.82 13.60 8.83
C ALA A 409 25.82 14.73 8.60
N ALA A 410 26.22 14.96 7.33
CA ALA A 410 27.15 16.03 6.99
C ALA A 410 26.61 17.42 7.37
N TYR A 411 25.33 17.71 7.12
CA TYR A 411 24.71 18.98 7.51
C TYR A 411 24.61 19.13 9.04
N LEU A 412 24.28 18.07 9.77
CA LEU A 412 24.31 18.09 11.24
C LEU A 412 25.72 18.37 11.77
N TYR A 413 26.75 17.75 11.19
CA TYR A 413 28.13 18.06 11.55
C TYR A 413 28.49 19.53 11.31
N LEU A 414 28.05 20.11 10.20
CA LEU A 414 28.25 21.54 9.94
C LEU A 414 27.56 22.41 11.00
N GLN A 415 26.28 22.14 11.26
CA GLN A 415 25.45 22.91 12.19
C GLN A 415 25.99 22.90 13.63
N TYR A 416 26.55 21.78 14.07
CA TYR A 416 27.03 21.59 15.45
C TYR A 416 28.56 21.64 15.58
N GLY A 417 29.23 22.37 14.68
CA GLY A 417 30.64 22.76 14.85
C GLY A 417 31.68 21.67 14.54
N LYS A 418 31.30 20.62 13.81
CA LYS A 418 32.18 19.57 13.27
C LYS A 418 32.36 19.73 11.76
N GLY A 419 32.61 20.96 11.32
CA GLY A 419 32.68 21.28 9.90
C GLY A 419 33.80 20.56 9.13
N ASP A 420 34.84 20.04 9.80
CA ASP A 420 35.82 19.15 9.16
C ASP A 420 35.20 17.84 8.64
N LYS A 421 34.22 17.26 9.38
CA LYS A 421 33.49 16.07 8.92
C LYS A 421 32.56 16.40 7.73
N TYR A 422 31.90 17.57 7.77
CA TYR A 422 31.11 18.08 6.63
C TYR A 422 31.98 18.24 5.38
N ALA A 423 33.13 18.88 5.54
CA ALA A 423 34.09 19.12 4.47
C ALA A 423 34.63 17.80 3.89
N ALA A 424 35.01 16.84 4.73
CA ALA A 424 35.45 15.52 4.28
C ALA A 424 34.37 14.77 3.48
N TRP A 425 33.11 14.80 3.96
CA TRP A 425 31.99 14.20 3.23
C TRP A 425 31.76 14.89 1.89
N ARG A 426 31.76 16.23 1.86
CA ARG A 426 31.62 16.99 0.62
C ARG A 426 32.70 16.61 -0.38
N GLU A 427 33.98 16.62 0.02
CA GLU A 427 35.09 16.26 -0.88
C GLU A 427 34.95 14.88 -1.55
N GLN A 428 34.41 13.90 -0.82
CA GLN A 428 34.16 12.55 -1.36
C GLN A 428 32.94 12.49 -2.30
N ASN A 429 32.05 13.47 -2.24
CA ASN A 429 30.80 13.53 -2.98
C ASN A 429 30.74 14.73 -3.95
N LEU A 430 31.88 15.33 -4.29
CA LEU A 430 31.96 16.36 -5.33
C LEU A 430 31.94 15.67 -6.71
N TRP A 431 30.79 15.61 -7.37
CA TRP A 431 30.70 15.07 -8.73
C TRP A 431 30.03 16.04 -9.70
N LYS A 432 30.81 16.50 -10.69
CA LYS A 432 30.38 17.24 -11.90
C LYS A 432 29.53 18.50 -11.72
N SER A 433 29.27 18.97 -10.49
CA SER A 433 28.48 20.16 -10.18
C SER A 433 29.38 21.28 -9.65
N GLY A 434 29.65 22.28 -10.47
CA GLY A 434 30.50 23.41 -10.07
C GLY A 434 29.91 24.27 -8.94
N LYS A 435 28.58 24.26 -8.78
CA LYS A 435 27.88 24.88 -7.63
C LYS A 435 28.27 24.26 -6.29
N GLU A 436 28.35 22.94 -6.21
CA GLU A 436 28.72 22.24 -4.96
C GLU A 436 30.18 22.50 -4.58
N TYR A 437 31.06 22.65 -5.59
CA TYR A 437 32.43 23.13 -5.37
C TYR A 437 32.43 24.56 -4.81
N GLY A 438 31.61 25.46 -5.36
CA GLY A 438 31.45 26.83 -4.86
C GLY A 438 31.06 26.90 -3.39
N GLU A 439 30.08 26.10 -2.97
CA GLU A 439 29.64 26.01 -1.56
C GLU A 439 30.78 25.56 -0.63
N LEU A 440 31.60 24.58 -1.05
CA LEU A 440 32.73 24.11 -0.25
C LEU A 440 33.90 25.11 -0.20
N ILE A 441 34.14 25.84 -1.29
CA ILE A 441 35.15 26.91 -1.33
C ILE A 441 34.78 28.01 -0.34
N ALA A 442 33.53 28.49 -0.39
CA ALA A 442 33.03 29.50 0.54
C ALA A 442 33.16 29.05 2.00
N TYR A 443 32.80 27.81 2.29
CA TYR A 443 32.98 27.22 3.62
C TYR A 443 34.45 27.27 4.08
N TYR A 444 35.40 26.88 3.23
CA TYR A 444 36.83 26.92 3.59
C TYR A 444 37.36 28.34 3.76
N GLU A 445 36.88 29.31 2.98
CA GLU A 445 37.24 30.73 3.14
C GLU A 445 36.77 31.28 4.48
N GLU A 446 35.51 31.05 4.85
CA GLU A 446 34.91 31.51 6.11
C GLU A 446 35.64 30.95 7.34
N HIS A 447 36.23 29.76 7.22
CA HIS A 447 36.95 29.08 8.30
C HIS A 447 38.48 29.27 8.23
N GLY A 448 38.97 30.18 7.37
CA GLY A 448 40.40 30.51 7.26
C GLY A 448 41.27 29.42 6.61
N ARG A 449 40.67 28.36 6.06
CA ARG A 449 41.35 27.22 5.41
C ARG A 449 41.66 27.53 3.94
N THR A 450 42.46 28.58 3.72
CA THR A 450 42.71 29.14 2.37
C THR A 450 43.36 28.13 1.41
N ASP A 451 44.27 27.29 1.89
CA ASP A 451 44.94 26.29 1.06
C ASP A 451 44.00 25.17 0.61
N ASP A 452 43.02 24.79 1.45
CA ASP A 452 41.98 23.83 1.09
C ASP A 452 41.00 24.41 0.07
N ALA A 453 40.58 25.67 0.26
CA ALA A 453 39.78 26.41 -0.70
C ALA A 453 40.47 26.46 -2.08
N ARG A 454 41.79 26.72 -2.10
CA ARG A 454 42.61 26.70 -3.32
C ARG A 454 42.62 25.33 -3.99
N ARG A 455 42.87 24.27 -3.22
CA ARG A 455 42.87 22.89 -3.75
C ARG A 455 41.51 22.52 -4.35
N VAL A 456 40.42 22.79 -3.66
CA VAL A 456 39.06 22.50 -4.13
C VAL A 456 38.70 23.32 -5.36
N ALA A 457 39.03 24.61 -5.39
CA ALA A 457 38.79 25.44 -6.57
C ALA A 457 39.59 24.97 -7.80
N GLU A 458 40.84 24.55 -7.62
CA GLU A 458 41.64 23.96 -8.70
C GLU A 458 41.08 22.61 -9.18
N GLN A 459 40.52 21.80 -8.27
CA GLN A 459 39.80 20.56 -8.64
C GLN A 459 38.50 20.86 -9.40
N CYS A 460 37.74 21.88 -8.99
CA CYS A 460 36.53 22.32 -9.70
C CYS A 460 36.83 22.59 -11.18
N LEU A 461 37.89 23.37 -11.44
CA LEU A 461 38.32 23.68 -12.81
C LEU A 461 38.81 22.46 -13.61
N LYS A 462 39.16 21.34 -12.98
CA LYS A 462 39.57 20.11 -13.67
C LYS A 462 38.38 19.19 -13.95
N ASN A 463 37.47 19.07 -12.98
CA ASN A 463 36.45 18.02 -12.95
C ASN A 463 35.07 18.48 -13.44
N CYS A 464 34.79 19.79 -13.40
CA CYS A 464 33.49 20.35 -13.77
C CYS A 464 33.51 21.02 -15.15
N ARG A 465 32.34 21.03 -15.82
CA ARG A 465 32.14 21.67 -17.14
C ARG A 465 30.98 22.67 -17.15
N ASP A 466 30.21 22.73 -16.07
CA ASP A 466 29.05 23.58 -15.82
C ASP A 466 29.47 24.89 -15.12
N ASP A 467 28.94 25.25 -13.94
CA ASP A 467 29.21 26.53 -13.28
C ASP A 467 30.59 26.61 -12.59
N LEU A 468 31.56 27.25 -13.24
CA LEU A 468 32.92 27.44 -12.75
C LEU A 468 33.14 28.81 -12.09
N THR A 469 32.08 29.61 -11.96
CA THR A 469 32.17 31.06 -11.68
C THR A 469 32.83 31.32 -10.33
N ASP A 470 32.34 30.70 -9.25
CA ASP A 470 32.82 30.97 -7.89
C ASP A 470 34.27 30.46 -7.68
N ALA A 471 34.63 29.34 -8.31
CA ALA A 471 36.01 28.85 -8.30
C ALA A 471 36.99 29.83 -8.98
N PHE A 472 36.59 30.47 -10.09
CA PHE A 472 37.40 31.50 -10.73
C PHE A 472 37.50 32.77 -9.89
N ILE A 473 36.39 33.22 -9.27
CA ILE A 473 36.39 34.39 -8.38
C ILE A 473 37.40 34.17 -7.26
N PHE A 474 37.33 33.02 -6.58
CA PHE A 474 38.23 32.67 -5.50
C PHE A 474 39.70 32.68 -5.95
N LEU A 475 40.03 31.89 -6.98
CA LEU A 475 41.43 31.73 -7.42
C LEU A 475 42.04 33.04 -7.94
N LEU A 476 41.25 33.91 -8.56
CA LEU A 476 41.73 35.23 -9.01
C LEU A 476 41.98 36.18 -7.84
N ARG A 477 41.14 36.13 -6.80
CA ARG A 477 41.36 36.91 -5.56
C ARG A 477 42.58 36.42 -4.81
N ASP A 478 42.71 35.11 -4.65
CA ASP A 478 43.85 34.48 -3.98
C ASP A 478 45.17 34.79 -4.71
N ALA A 479 45.22 34.64 -6.04
CA ALA A 479 46.40 35.00 -6.83
C ALA A 479 46.76 36.50 -6.73
N ARG A 480 45.75 37.39 -6.70
CA ARG A 480 45.97 38.83 -6.51
C ARG A 480 46.51 39.13 -5.11
N LYS A 481 45.94 38.51 -4.06
CA LYS A 481 46.36 38.67 -2.66
C LYS A 481 47.81 38.22 -2.44
N ASN A 482 48.22 37.14 -3.11
CA ASN A 482 49.57 36.57 -3.02
C ASN A 482 50.58 37.18 -4.02
N ASN A 483 50.20 38.23 -4.77
CA ASN A 483 51.03 38.86 -5.81
C ASN A 483 51.50 37.90 -6.94
N GLU A 484 50.75 36.83 -7.21
CA GLU A 484 51.05 35.82 -8.23
C GLU A 484 50.62 36.28 -9.63
N THR A 485 51.32 37.29 -10.16
CA THR A 485 50.92 38.01 -11.38
C THR A 485 50.74 37.10 -12.61
N GLU A 486 51.64 36.13 -12.81
CA GLU A 486 51.56 35.19 -13.93
C GLU A 486 50.37 34.22 -13.79
N LYS A 487 50.12 33.71 -12.58
CA LYS A 487 48.99 32.82 -12.28
C LYS A 487 47.67 33.56 -12.50
N TYR A 488 47.58 34.81 -12.02
CA TYR A 488 46.43 35.67 -12.21
C TYR A 488 46.10 35.86 -13.71
N GLN A 489 47.09 36.19 -14.53
CA GLN A 489 46.90 36.38 -15.97
C GLN A 489 46.40 35.10 -16.66
N LYS A 490 46.97 33.93 -16.31
CA LYS A 490 46.55 32.63 -16.85
C LYS A 490 45.11 32.28 -16.45
N LEU A 491 44.75 32.46 -15.18
CA LEU A 491 43.39 32.23 -14.68
C LEU A 491 42.37 33.17 -15.34
N TYR A 492 42.71 34.46 -15.47
CA TYR A 492 41.82 35.47 -16.05
C TYR A 492 41.57 35.20 -17.54
N ALA A 493 42.60 34.82 -18.29
CA ALA A 493 42.47 34.40 -19.68
C ALA A 493 41.69 33.08 -19.83
N SER A 494 41.82 32.15 -18.87
CA SER A 494 41.04 30.91 -18.83
C SER A 494 39.56 31.19 -18.59
N ALA A 495 39.22 32.03 -17.61
CA ALA A 495 37.85 32.41 -17.29
C ALA A 495 37.10 32.99 -18.50
N LYS A 496 37.75 33.86 -19.30
CA LYS A 496 37.17 34.42 -20.54
C LYS A 496 36.81 33.38 -21.60
N ARG A 497 37.47 32.23 -21.62
CA ARG A 497 37.35 31.23 -22.69
C ARG A 497 36.44 30.06 -22.33
N ARG A 498 36.20 29.83 -21.03
CA ARG A 498 35.41 28.68 -20.58
C ARG A 498 33.92 29.03 -20.58
N LYS A 499 33.12 28.23 -21.30
CA LYS A 499 31.66 28.38 -21.39
C LYS A 499 30.95 28.35 -20.03
N GLY A 500 31.54 27.63 -19.07
CA GLY A 500 31.03 27.49 -17.70
C GLY A 500 31.29 28.66 -16.76
N ALA A 501 32.01 29.69 -17.19
CA ALA A 501 32.35 30.83 -16.34
C ALA A 501 31.52 32.06 -16.73
N ASP A 502 30.70 32.57 -15.82
CA ASP A 502 30.06 33.87 -16.01
C ASP A 502 31.08 34.99 -15.82
N PHE A 503 31.69 35.40 -16.92
CA PHE A 503 32.73 36.41 -16.90
C PHE A 503 32.24 37.78 -16.41
N THR A 504 30.96 38.10 -16.60
CA THR A 504 30.37 39.35 -16.13
C THR A 504 30.34 39.37 -14.60
N ARG A 505 29.87 38.27 -13.98
CA ARG A 505 29.90 38.11 -12.51
C ARG A 505 31.33 38.12 -11.97
N ILE A 506 32.27 37.42 -12.62
CA ILE A 506 33.68 37.41 -12.21
C ILE A 506 34.27 38.82 -12.23
N TYR A 507 34.03 39.58 -13.30
CA TYR A 507 34.53 40.94 -13.44
C TYR A 507 34.01 41.86 -12.33
N LEU A 508 32.70 41.86 -12.10
CA LEU A 508 32.03 42.62 -11.03
C LEU A 508 32.58 42.27 -9.64
N ALA A 509 32.75 40.98 -9.35
CA ALA A 509 33.30 40.50 -8.08
C ALA A 509 34.76 40.96 -7.86
N LEU A 510 35.55 41.12 -8.92
CA LEU A 510 36.95 41.56 -8.82
C LEU A 510 37.11 43.09 -8.71
N GLU A 511 36.13 43.87 -9.19
CA GLU A 511 36.09 45.33 -9.04
C GLU A 511 35.55 45.76 -7.68
N THR A 512 34.50 45.10 -7.20
CA THR A 512 33.79 45.49 -5.96
C THR A 512 34.49 44.99 -4.69
N GLY A 513 35.43 44.05 -4.80
CA GLY A 513 36.15 43.46 -3.66
C GLY A 513 35.26 42.66 -2.71
N ARG A 514 34.01 42.37 -3.09
CA ARG A 514 33.03 41.58 -2.34
C ARG A 514 32.77 40.25 -3.00
#